data_AF-A0A7G8FXE3-F1
#
_entry.id   AF-A0A7G8FXE3-F1
#
_cell.length_a   1.000
_cell.length_b   1.000
_cell.length_c   1.000
_cell.angle_alpha   90.00
_cell.angle_beta   90.00
_cell.angle_gamma   90.00
#
_symmetry.space_group_name_H-M   'P 1'
#
loop_
_entity.id
_entity.type
_entity.pdbx_description
1 polymer ?
#
loop_
_entity_poly.entity_id
_entity_poly.type
_entity_poly.pdbx_seq_one_letter_code
_entity_poly.pdbx_strand_id
1 'polypeptide(L)' 'MLTHLHHVLQRAEYGAVQEGRASQAANYAQLRKVLCMDARSMEDASAAGLKEADLDQAA' A
#
# COMPACT_ATOMS: atom_id res chain seq x y z
N MET A 1 6.62 -1.42 4.33
CA MET A 1 6.16 -1.63 2.93
C MET A 1 5.53 -3.01 2.76
N LEU A 2 4.23 -3.11 2.49
CA LEU A 2 3.60 -4.36 2.02
C LEU A 2 4.03 -4.63 0.56
N THR A 3 5.25 -5.16 0.40
CA THR A 3 5.94 -5.38 -0.88
C THR A 3 5.27 -6.45 -1.75
N HIS A 4 4.64 -7.45 -1.15
CA HIS A 4 3.98 -8.51 -1.90
C HIS A 4 2.80 -8.00 -2.74
N LEU A 5 1.94 -7.16 -2.16
CA LEU A 5 0.77 -6.66 -2.88
C LEU A 5 1.14 -5.68 -4.00
N HIS A 6 2.17 -4.87 -3.81
CA HIS A 6 2.72 -4.00 -4.85
C HIS A 6 3.18 -4.80 -6.09
N HIS A 7 3.94 -5.87 -5.88
CA HIS A 7 4.41 -6.72 -6.98
C HIS A 7 3.27 -7.45 -7.69
N VAL A 8 2.28 -7.93 -6.94
CA VAL A 8 1.09 -8.56 -7.51
C VAL A 8 0.34 -7.59 -8.43
N LEU A 9 0.11 -6.35 -7.98
CA LEU A 9 -0.57 -5.34 -8.78
C LEU A 9 0.24 -4.92 -10.01
N GLN A 10 1.55 -4.75 -9.88
CA GLN A 10 2.41 -4.43 -11.02
C GLN A 10 2.39 -5.53 -12.09
N ARG A 11 2.39 -6.81 -11.67
CA ARG A 11 2.30 -7.94 -12.60
C ARG A 11 0.92 -8.03 -13.25
N ALA A 12 -0.15 -7.74 -12.52
CA ALA A 12 -1.51 -7.70 -13.04
C ALA A 12 -1.72 -6.53 -14.03
N GLU A 13 -1.16 -5.35 -13.73
CA GLU A 13 -1.11 -4.19 -14.63
C GLU A 13 -0.45 -4.56 -15.96
N TYR A 14 0.74 -5.15 -15.90
CA TYR A 14 1.47 -5.60 -17.08
C TYR A 14 0.65 -6.62 -17.90
N GLY A 15 0.06 -7.64 -17.26
CA GLY A 15 -0.79 -8.61 -17.93
C GLY A 15 -1.98 -7.96 -18.65
N ALA A 16 -2.68 -7.05 -17.97
CA ALA A 16 -3.82 -6.34 -18.54
C ALA A 16 -3.43 -5.46 -19.75
N VAL A 17 -2.24 -4.84 -19.74
CA VAL A 17 -1.72 -4.09 -20.89
C VAL A 17 -1.49 -5.03 -22.08
N GLN A 18 -0.84 -6.18 -21.86
CA GLN A 18 -0.57 -7.15 -22.91
C GLN A 18 -1.87 -7.73 -23.53
N GLU A 19 -2.93 -7.82 -22.75
CA GLU A 19 -4.25 -8.31 -23.18
C GLU A 19 -5.16 -7.19 -23.73
N GLY A 20 -4.67 -5.95 -23.85
CA GLY A 20 -5.45 -4.81 -24.35
C GLY A 20 -6.56 -4.34 -23.40
N ARG A 21 -6.54 -4.77 -22.13
CA ARG A 21 -7.54 -4.46 -21.10
C ARG A 21 -7.20 -3.16 -20.39
N ALA A 22 -7.26 -2.05 -21.11
CA ALA A 22 -6.82 -0.73 -20.64
C ALA A 22 -7.49 -0.28 -19.32
N SER A 23 -8.78 -0.57 -19.13
CA SER A 23 -9.51 -0.24 -17.89
C SER A 23 -8.97 -0.99 -16.68
N GLN A 24 -8.60 -2.26 -16.84
CA GLN A 24 -8.03 -3.08 -15.76
C GLN A 24 -6.60 -2.64 -15.44
N ALA A 25 -5.79 -2.34 -16.46
CA ALA A 25 -4.45 -1.79 -16.26
C ALA A 25 -4.47 -0.48 -15.46
N ALA A 26 -5.36 0.44 -15.83
CA ALA A 26 -5.56 1.70 -15.10
C ALA A 26 -5.99 1.46 -13.65
N ASN A 27 -6.90 0.50 -13.42
CA ASN A 27 -7.36 0.14 -12.09
C ASN A 27 -6.21 -0.39 -11.20
N TYR A 28 -5.40 -1.33 -11.71
CA TYR A 28 -4.24 -1.86 -10.99
C TYR A 28 -3.20 -0.78 -10.66
N ALA A 29 -2.94 0.14 -11.60
CA ALA A 29 -2.04 1.28 -11.38
C ALA A 29 -2.56 2.22 -10.27
N GLN A 30 -3.87 2.48 -10.25
CA GLN A 30 -4.51 3.30 -9.20
C GLN A 30 -4.44 2.63 -7.83
N LEU A 31 -4.74 1.34 -7.73
CA LEU A 31 -4.61 0.59 -6.46
C LEU A 31 -3.16 0.62 -5.95
N ARG A 32 -2.19 0.43 -6.84
CA ARG A 32 -0.76 0.50 -6.51
C ARG A 32 -0.38 1.89 -5.98
N LYS A 33 -0.93 2.96 -6.56
CA LYS A 33 -0.74 4.33 -6.10
C LYS A 33 -1.32 4.58 -4.70
N VAL A 34 -2.53 4.06 -4.43
CA VAL A 34 -3.17 4.15 -3.11
C VAL A 34 -2.33 3.40 -2.06
N LEU A 35 -1.90 2.18 -2.35
CA LEU A 35 -1.01 1.41 -1.46
C LEU A 35 0.32 2.11 -1.17
N CYS A 36 0.92 2.78 -2.16
CA CYS A 36 2.11 3.62 -1.96
C CYS A 36 1.82 4.87 -1.12
N MET A 37 0.60 5.43 -1.17
CA MET A 37 0.20 6.56 -0.33
C MET A 37 -0.06 6.12 1.11
N ASP A 38 -0.80 5.02 1.30
CA ASP A 38 -1.08 4.46 2.62
C ASP A 38 0.21 4.01 3.31
N ALA A 39 1.16 3.43 2.56
CA ALA A 39 2.45 3.06 3.13
C ALA A 39 3.28 4.29 3.58
N ARG A 40 3.23 5.40 2.84
CA ARG A 40 3.86 6.66 3.27
C ARG A 40 3.13 7.31 4.44
N SER A 41 1.80 7.25 4.47
CA SER A 41 0.99 7.70 5.60
C SER A 41 1.17 6.83 6.85
N MET A 42 1.45 5.53 6.66
CA MET A 42 1.82 4.58 7.72
C MET A 42 3.28 4.79 8.17
N GLU A 43 4.18 5.21 7.27
CA GLU A 43 5.53 5.64 7.64
C GLU A 43 5.50 6.93 8.51
N ASP A 44 4.63 7.90 8.18
CA ASP A 44 4.36 9.07 9.03
C ASP A 44 3.73 8.69 10.39
N ALA A 45 2.89 7.66 10.43
CA ALA A 45 2.38 7.10 11.68
C ALA A 45 3.45 6.36 12.50
N SER A 46 4.43 5.74 11.84
CA SER A 46 5.59 5.13 12.53
C SER A 46 6.66 6.15 12.94
N ALA A 47 6.66 7.35 12.35
CA ALA A 47 7.47 8.49 12.79
C ALA A 47 6.81 9.30 13.92
N ALA A 48 5.49 9.26 14.05
CA ALA A 48 4.79 9.61 15.28
C ALA A 48 4.88 8.43 16.27
N GLY A 49 6.06 8.27 16.88
CA GLY A 49 6.31 7.22 17.86
C GLY A 49 5.20 7.13 18.91
N LEU A 50 4.30 6.15 18.76
CA LEU A 50 3.58 5.59 19.88
C LEU A 50 4.63 4.92 20.75
N LYS A 51 5.13 5.70 21.70
CA LYS A 51 5.91 5.21 22.83
C LYS A 51 4.96 4.32 23.62
N GLU A 52 5.01 3.00 23.38
CA GLU A 52 4.36 1.94 24.16
C GLU A 52 4.87 1.91 25.62
N ALA A 53 4.75 3.02 26.34
CA ALA A 53 5.26 3.16 27.71
C ALA A 53 4.24 3.78 28.69
N ASP A 54 3.02 4.09 28.28
CA ASP A 54 2.02 4.75 29.16
C ASP A 54 0.63 4.08 29.16
N LEU A 55 0.53 2.82 28.73
CA LEU A 55 -0.74 2.06 28.74
C LEU A 55 -0.76 0.90 29.76
N ASP A 56 0.10 0.94 30.79
CA ASP A 56 0.03 0.01 31.91
C ASP A 56 0.19 0.76 33.25
N GLN A 57 -0.73 1.68 33.56
CA GLN A 57 -1.06 2.00 34.95
C GLN A 57 -2.44 2.68 35.07
N ALA A 58 -3.50 1.90 34.90
CA ALA A 58 -4.82 2.23 35.45
C ALA A 58 -5.60 0.93 35.67
N ALA A 59 -5.23 0.19 36.72
CA ALA A 59 -6.05 -0.81 37.39
C ALA A 59 -5.93 -0.59 38.91
#